data_AF-A0AAV5PBV3-F1
#
_entry.id   AF-A0AAV5PBV3-F1
#
_cell.length_a   1.000
_cell.length_b   1.000
_cell.length_c   1.000
_cell.angle_alpha   90.00
_cell.angle_beta   90.00
_cell.angle_gamma   90.00
#
_symmetry.space_group_name_H-M   'P 1'
#
loop_
_entity.id
_entity.type
_entity.pdbx_description
1 polymer ?
#
loop_
_entity_poly.entity_id
_entity_poly.type
_entity_poly.pdbx_seq_one_letter_code
_entity_poly.pdbx_strand_id
1 'polypeptide(L)'
;MPPPKRDRWRETVDRDRRASSTLLRVTQGNSTDDRPTTRAERYEHGRAVFGAVNEAAPGAIAEALADVSPELEHQISAWAYGEMYARPHLEPRDRQLVTLGMLAALGGCEAQLDIHVGTALDVGLTPREIVEALLQSAVYCGFPRALNATAVAKEVFGRRGLLPVE
;
A
#
# COMPACT_ATOMS: atom_id res chain seq x y z
N MET A 1 7.29 -41.01 15.97
CA MET A 1 7.08 -39.84 15.08
C MET A 1 6.57 -38.68 15.94
N PRO A 2 7.21 -37.50 15.93
CA PRO A 2 6.65 -36.33 16.59
C PRO A 2 5.50 -35.74 15.73
N PRO A 3 4.43 -35.20 16.33
CA PRO A 3 3.31 -34.61 15.60
C PRO A 3 3.70 -33.30 14.88
N PRO A 4 3.01 -32.91 13.80
CA PRO A 4 3.37 -31.74 13.01
C PRO A 4 3.08 -30.43 13.75
N LYS A 5 4.03 -29.48 13.68
CA LYS A 5 3.99 -28.11 14.23
C LYS A 5 2.99 -27.20 13.51
N ARG A 6 1.72 -27.59 13.40
CA ARG A 6 0.64 -26.72 12.92
C ARG A 6 -0.12 -26.32 14.18
N ASP A 7 -0.06 -25.05 14.57
CA ASP A 7 -1.10 -24.32 15.34
C ASP A 7 -0.55 -23.11 16.14
N ARG A 8 0.77 -22.97 16.31
CA ARG A 8 1.32 -21.82 17.07
C ARG A 8 1.34 -20.48 16.31
N TRP A 9 1.24 -20.48 14.98
CA TRP A 9 1.32 -19.25 14.17
C TRP A 9 -0.01 -18.51 14.03
N ARG A 10 -1.15 -19.18 14.17
CA ARG A 10 -2.47 -18.57 13.94
C ARG A 10 -2.96 -17.75 15.15
N GLU A 11 -2.62 -18.16 16.36
CA GLU A 11 -3.10 -17.51 17.59
C GLU A 11 -2.43 -16.15 17.86
N THR A 12 -1.21 -15.93 17.37
CA THR A 12 -0.45 -14.67 17.60
C THR A 12 -0.88 -13.55 16.66
N VAL A 13 -1.42 -13.87 15.48
CA VAL A 13 -1.68 -12.89 14.41
C VAL A 13 -3.11 -12.30 14.46
N ASP A 14 -4.00 -12.87 15.26
CA ASP A 14 -5.43 -12.50 15.26
C ASP A 14 -5.81 -11.43 16.31
N ARG A 15 -4.85 -10.92 17.11
CA ARG A 15 -5.17 -10.06 18.26
C ARG A 15 -5.33 -8.56 17.94
N ASP A 16 -4.86 -8.08 16.78
CA ASP A 16 -4.80 -6.63 16.48
C ASP A 16 -5.63 -6.19 15.26
N ARG A 17 -6.67 -6.96 14.88
CA ARG A 17 -7.51 -6.65 13.71
C ARG A 17 -8.68 -5.71 14.00
N ARG A 18 -8.41 -4.52 14.54
CA ARG A 18 -9.39 -3.41 14.49
C ARG A 18 -8.85 -2.25 13.67
N ALA A 19 -8.91 -2.42 12.34
CA ALA A 19 -8.76 -1.33 11.39
C ALA A 19 -10.12 -0.61 11.18
N SER A 20 -10.01 0.68 10.89
CA SER A 20 -11.08 1.68 10.86
C SER A 20 -12.23 1.34 9.88
N SER A 21 -13.47 1.33 10.41
CA SER A 21 -14.74 1.03 9.73
C SER A 21 -15.03 1.82 8.45
N THR A 22 -14.32 2.91 8.19
CA THR A 22 -14.57 3.81 7.06
C THR A 22 -13.90 3.30 5.77
N LEU A 23 -12.71 2.70 5.85
CA LEU A 23 -11.98 2.20 4.67
C LEU A 23 -12.62 0.94 4.08
N LEU A 24 -13.11 0.06 4.97
CA LEU A 24 -13.85 -1.15 4.58
C LEU A 24 -15.12 -0.85 3.79
N ARG A 25 -15.76 0.30 4.00
CA ARG A 25 -16.99 0.68 3.28
C ARG A 25 -16.73 1.19 1.87
N VAL A 26 -15.55 1.75 1.62
CA VAL A 26 -15.17 2.24 0.27
C VAL A 26 -14.71 1.07 -0.63
N THR A 27 -14.18 0.00 -0.04
CA THR A 27 -13.67 -1.17 -0.77
C THR A 27 -14.66 -2.34 -0.89
N GLN A 28 -15.72 -2.38 -0.07
CA GLN A 28 -16.79 -3.38 -0.21
C GLN A 28 -17.85 -2.92 -1.23
N GLY A 29 -17.56 -3.17 -2.51
CA GLY A 29 -18.55 -3.08 -3.59
C GLY A 29 -19.66 -4.13 -3.44
N ASN A 30 -20.90 -3.67 -3.55
CA ASN A 30 -22.12 -4.47 -3.46
C ASN A 30 -22.44 -5.07 -4.85
N SER A 31 -22.56 -6.40 -4.97
CA SER A 31 -22.96 -7.14 -6.20
C SER A 31 -22.04 -7.01 -7.44
N THR A 32 -21.94 -8.09 -8.23
CA THR A 32 -21.08 -8.18 -9.44
C THR A 32 -21.56 -7.36 -10.64
N ASP A 33 -22.69 -6.65 -10.52
CA ASP A 33 -23.39 -5.96 -11.62
C ASP A 33 -23.25 -4.42 -11.59
N ASP A 34 -22.75 -3.83 -10.50
CA ASP A 34 -22.70 -2.37 -10.30
C ASP A 34 -21.31 -1.76 -10.63
N ARG A 35 -20.63 -2.33 -11.64
CA ARG A 35 -19.30 -1.83 -12.04
C ARG A 35 -19.45 -0.51 -12.79
N PRO A 36 -18.64 0.53 -12.47
CA PRO A 36 -18.67 1.79 -13.20
C PRO A 36 -18.46 1.55 -14.70
N THR A 37 -19.41 2.00 -15.50
CA THR A 37 -19.52 1.62 -16.91
C THR A 37 -18.83 2.64 -17.80
N THR A 38 -18.90 3.92 -17.42
CA THR A 38 -18.31 5.01 -18.18
C THR A 38 -16.90 5.34 -17.69
N ARG A 39 -16.14 6.02 -18.56
CA ARG A 39 -14.79 6.48 -18.25
C ARG A 39 -14.76 7.48 -17.10
N ALA A 40 -15.76 8.38 -17.02
CA ALA A 40 -15.87 9.36 -15.96
C ALA A 40 -16.20 8.70 -14.61
N GLU A 41 -17.13 7.76 -14.59
CA GLU A 41 -17.49 6.99 -13.38
C GLU A 41 -16.31 6.18 -12.85
N ARG A 42 -15.55 5.51 -13.72
CA ARG A 42 -14.34 4.77 -13.31
C ARG A 42 -13.31 5.69 -12.66
N TYR A 43 -13.12 6.88 -13.24
CA TYR A 43 -12.21 7.88 -12.70
C TYR A 43 -12.65 8.41 -11.34
N GLU A 44 -13.92 8.78 -11.21
CA GLU A 44 -14.47 9.31 -9.96
C GLU A 44 -14.39 8.27 -8.83
N HIS A 45 -14.82 7.03 -9.11
CA HIS A 45 -14.71 5.92 -8.17
C HIS A 45 -13.24 5.68 -7.78
N GLY A 46 -12.36 5.61 -8.78
CA GLY A 46 -10.94 5.39 -8.56
C GLY A 46 -10.25 6.48 -7.75
N ARG A 47 -10.59 7.75 -8.00
CA ARG A 47 -10.12 8.88 -7.18
C ARG A 47 -10.61 8.79 -5.74
N ALA A 48 -11.85 8.38 -5.51
CA ALA A 48 -12.39 8.20 -4.16
C ALA A 48 -11.64 7.09 -3.41
N VAL A 49 -11.39 5.94 -4.06
CA VAL A 49 -10.59 4.85 -3.48
C VAL A 49 -9.16 5.32 -3.22
N PHE A 50 -8.54 6.03 -4.17
CA PHE A 50 -7.18 6.53 -4.03
C PHE A 50 -7.07 7.50 -2.84
N GLY A 51 -7.98 8.46 -2.73
CA GLY A 51 -8.03 9.41 -1.61
C GLY A 51 -8.27 8.75 -0.25
N ALA A 52 -9.04 7.66 -0.21
CA ALA A 52 -9.24 6.90 1.02
C ALA A 52 -7.93 6.21 1.47
N VAL A 53 -7.09 5.76 0.55
CA VAL A 53 -5.79 5.13 0.87
C VAL A 53 -4.74 6.17 1.22
N ASN A 54 -4.70 7.29 0.49
CA ASN A 54 -3.79 8.41 0.72
C ASN A 54 -4.48 9.71 0.29
N GLU A 55 -4.84 10.55 1.27
CA GLU A 55 -5.67 11.74 1.06
C GLU A 55 -5.03 12.74 0.06
N ALA A 56 -3.72 12.94 0.13
CA ALA A 56 -3.02 13.96 -0.68
C ALA A 56 -2.62 13.46 -2.07
N ALA A 57 -2.45 12.14 -2.25
CA ALA A 57 -1.85 11.57 -3.46
C ALA A 57 -2.65 11.83 -4.76
N PRO A 58 -3.99 11.73 -4.81
CA PRO A 58 -4.75 11.97 -6.05
C PRO A 58 -4.59 13.40 -6.59
N GLY A 59 -4.43 14.38 -5.70
CA GLY A 59 -4.21 15.77 -6.07
C GLY A 59 -2.78 15.98 -6.58
N ALA A 60 -1.80 15.51 -5.80
CA ALA A 60 -0.39 15.66 -6.14
C ALA A 60 -0.02 14.99 -7.48
N ILE A 61 -0.53 13.78 -7.75
CA ILE A 61 -0.27 13.07 -9.01
C ILE A 61 -0.96 13.76 -10.20
N ALA A 62 -2.17 14.30 -10.02
CA ALA A 62 -2.86 15.06 -11.05
C ALA A 62 -2.11 16.34 -11.42
N GLU A 63 -1.62 17.07 -10.43
CA GLU A 63 -0.79 18.26 -10.67
C GLU A 63 0.54 17.88 -11.36
N ALA A 64 1.24 16.86 -10.87
CA ALA A 64 2.55 16.46 -11.38
C ALA A 64 2.51 15.92 -12.84
N LEU A 65 1.36 15.45 -13.30
CA LEU A 65 1.20 14.88 -14.65
C LEU A 65 0.34 15.75 -15.58
N ALA A 66 -0.15 16.91 -15.13
CA ALA A 66 -1.10 17.73 -15.86
C ALA A 66 -0.60 18.21 -17.22
N ASP A 67 0.69 18.54 -17.32
CA ASP A 67 1.33 19.11 -18.51
C ASP A 67 1.99 18.06 -19.41
N VAL A 68 2.26 16.86 -18.89
CA VAL A 68 2.98 15.80 -19.61
C VAL A 68 2.12 14.59 -19.96
N SER A 69 1.26 14.11 -19.06
CA SER A 69 0.44 12.92 -19.29
C SER A 69 -0.80 12.84 -18.39
N PRO A 70 -1.85 13.61 -18.69
CA PRO A 70 -3.15 13.46 -18.01
C PRO A 70 -3.76 12.06 -18.14
N GLU A 71 -3.46 11.35 -19.24
CA GLU A 71 -3.91 9.96 -19.42
C GLU A 71 -3.29 9.03 -18.39
N LEU A 72 -2.00 9.20 -18.08
CA LEU A 72 -1.34 8.36 -17.08
C LEU A 72 -1.96 8.58 -15.70
N GLU A 73 -2.23 9.82 -15.29
CA GLU A 73 -2.97 10.07 -14.05
C GLU A 73 -4.34 9.42 -14.09
N HIS A 74 -5.07 9.57 -15.20
CA HIS A 74 -6.38 8.96 -15.35
C HIS A 74 -6.32 7.45 -15.13
N GLN A 75 -5.33 6.74 -15.69
CA GLN A 75 -5.20 5.30 -15.53
C GLN A 75 -4.77 4.89 -14.12
N ILE A 76 -3.92 5.69 -13.45
CA ILE A 76 -3.59 5.48 -12.04
C ILE A 76 -4.88 5.54 -11.20
N SER A 77 -5.65 6.62 -11.35
CA SER A 77 -6.90 6.80 -10.61
C SER A 77 -7.92 5.72 -10.99
N ALA A 78 -8.30 5.63 -12.26
CA ALA A 78 -9.40 4.78 -12.72
C ALA A 78 -9.10 3.28 -12.65
N TRP A 79 -7.94 2.84 -13.14
CA TRP A 79 -7.64 1.41 -13.23
C TRP A 79 -6.88 0.91 -11.99
N ALA A 80 -5.76 1.55 -11.64
CA ALA A 80 -4.97 1.05 -10.51
C ALA A 80 -5.78 1.15 -9.20
N TYR A 81 -6.33 2.32 -8.89
CA TYR A 81 -7.12 2.46 -7.67
C TYR A 81 -8.56 1.98 -7.82
N GLY A 82 -9.26 2.40 -8.87
CA GLY A 82 -10.67 2.07 -9.09
C GLY A 82 -10.96 0.61 -9.44
N GLU A 83 -10.00 -0.15 -9.95
CA GLU A 83 -10.20 -1.57 -10.25
C GLU A 83 -9.32 -2.49 -9.40
N MET A 84 -8.03 -2.20 -9.21
CA MET A 84 -7.12 -3.13 -8.51
C MET A 84 -7.15 -2.96 -6.99
N TYR A 85 -7.03 -1.73 -6.48
CA TYR A 85 -7.09 -1.47 -5.03
C TYR A 85 -8.50 -1.57 -4.46
N ALA A 86 -9.54 -1.27 -5.25
CA ALA A 86 -10.94 -1.35 -4.84
C ALA A 86 -11.44 -2.79 -4.53
N ARG A 87 -10.70 -3.84 -4.90
CA ARG A 87 -11.16 -5.23 -4.70
C ARG A 87 -11.27 -5.55 -3.20
N PRO A 88 -12.33 -6.23 -2.74
CA PRO A 88 -12.62 -6.37 -1.31
C PRO A 88 -11.81 -7.46 -0.58
N HIS A 89 -11.04 -8.27 -1.30
CA HIS A 89 -10.47 -9.51 -0.75
C HIS A 89 -9.12 -9.34 -0.05
N LEU A 90 -8.53 -8.15 -0.11
CA LEU A 90 -7.29 -7.84 0.58
C LEU A 90 -7.36 -6.43 1.14
N GLU A 91 -7.08 -6.29 2.43
CA GLU A 91 -7.13 -5.02 3.13
C GLU A 91 -6.07 -4.03 2.60
N PRO A 92 -6.30 -2.71 2.68
CA PRO A 92 -5.32 -1.70 2.25
C PRO A 92 -3.95 -1.88 2.90
N ARG A 93 -3.90 -2.23 4.19
CA ARG A 93 -2.66 -2.55 4.93
C ARG A 93 -1.87 -3.67 4.22
N ASP A 94 -2.52 -4.79 3.96
CA ASP A 94 -1.86 -5.95 3.39
C ASP A 94 -1.44 -5.70 1.93
N ARG A 95 -2.17 -4.86 1.20
CA ARG A 95 -1.75 -4.38 -0.13
C ARG A 95 -0.48 -3.55 -0.07
N GLN A 96 -0.36 -2.64 0.90
CA GLN A 96 0.85 -1.84 1.05
C GLN A 96 2.07 -2.71 1.41
N LEU A 97 1.91 -3.77 2.21
CA LEU A 97 2.99 -4.75 2.41
C LEU A 97 3.50 -5.34 1.09
N VAL A 98 2.58 -5.75 0.20
CA VAL A 98 2.93 -6.25 -1.13
C VAL A 98 3.62 -5.18 -1.97
N THR A 99 3.06 -3.96 -1.99
CA THR A 99 3.64 -2.83 -2.73
C THR A 99 5.06 -2.52 -2.28
N LEU A 100 5.32 -2.42 -0.97
CA LEU A 100 6.65 -2.17 -0.43
C LEU A 100 7.65 -3.25 -0.85
N GLY A 101 7.26 -4.53 -0.74
CA GLY A 101 8.10 -5.64 -1.18
C GLY A 101 8.42 -5.59 -2.67
N MET A 102 7.43 -5.28 -3.51
CA MET A 102 7.62 -5.19 -4.96
C MET A 102 8.48 -3.99 -5.37
N LEU A 103 8.29 -2.81 -4.76
CA LEU A 103 9.11 -1.63 -5.06
C LEU A 103 10.56 -1.83 -4.60
N ALA A 104 10.76 -2.43 -3.42
CA ALA A 104 12.09 -2.82 -2.97
C ALA A 104 12.74 -3.82 -3.94
N ALA A 105 11.98 -4.82 -4.39
CA ALA A 105 12.47 -5.84 -5.30
C ALA A 105 12.81 -5.29 -6.70
N LEU A 106 12.06 -4.31 -7.23
CA LEU A 106 12.37 -3.67 -8.50
C LEU A 106 13.67 -2.84 -8.42
N GLY A 107 13.82 -2.05 -7.35
CA GLY A 107 14.91 -1.08 -7.19
C GLY A 107 14.79 0.11 -8.14
N GLY A 108 15.46 1.23 -7.85
CA GLY A 108 15.31 2.46 -8.64
C GLY A 108 13.92 3.11 -8.50
N CYS A 109 13.16 2.70 -7.49
CA CYS A 109 11.81 3.17 -7.19
C CYS A 109 11.77 3.92 -5.86
N GLU A 110 12.86 4.58 -5.47
CA GLU A 110 13.00 5.24 -4.16
C GLU A 110 11.94 6.34 -3.97
N ALA A 111 11.61 7.10 -5.02
CA ALA A 111 10.55 8.10 -4.97
C ALA A 111 9.16 7.49 -4.70
N GLN A 112 8.86 6.32 -5.29
CA GLN A 112 7.63 5.60 -5.03
C GLN A 112 7.64 4.95 -3.65
N LEU A 113 8.78 4.40 -3.20
CA LEU A 113 8.93 3.85 -1.85
C LEU A 113 8.67 4.93 -0.78
N ASP A 114 9.14 6.16 -0.97
CA ASP A 114 8.92 7.25 -0.02
C ASP A 114 7.41 7.49 0.21
N ILE A 115 6.66 7.59 -0.89
CA ILE A 115 5.19 7.75 -0.87
C ILE A 115 4.52 6.53 -0.23
N HIS A 116 4.93 5.32 -0.61
CA HIS A 116 4.26 4.09 -0.17
C HIS A 116 4.61 3.71 1.27
N VAL A 117 5.77 4.09 1.80
CA VAL A 117 6.08 3.94 3.23
C VAL A 117 5.19 4.88 4.06
N GLY A 118 5.02 6.13 3.62
CA GLY A 118 4.07 7.05 4.26
C GLY A 118 2.65 6.50 4.24
N THR A 119 2.20 6.05 3.06
CA THR A 119 0.88 5.45 2.87
C THR A 119 0.70 4.19 3.72
N ALA A 120 1.71 3.34 3.83
CA ALA A 120 1.69 2.14 4.66
C ALA A 120 1.40 2.45 6.14
N LEU A 121 2.04 3.49 6.67
CA LEU A 121 1.78 3.98 8.03
C LEU A 121 0.34 4.50 8.17
N ASP A 122 -0.15 5.26 7.18
CA ASP A 122 -1.49 5.85 7.20
C ASP A 122 -2.60 4.78 7.17
N VAL A 123 -2.36 3.65 6.50
CA VAL A 123 -3.28 2.49 6.49
C VAL A 123 -3.05 1.49 7.61
N GLY A 124 -2.17 1.81 8.57
CA GLY A 124 -2.03 1.09 9.84
C GLY A 124 -0.93 0.04 9.92
N LEU A 125 0.07 0.05 9.03
CA LEU A 125 1.32 -0.68 9.31
C LEU A 125 2.11 0.06 10.39
N THR A 126 2.77 -0.70 11.26
CA THR A 126 3.74 -0.13 12.19
C THR A 126 5.12 0.04 11.51
N PRO A 127 5.98 0.96 12.00
CA PRO A 127 7.36 1.06 11.52
C PRO A 127 8.12 -0.27 11.60
N ARG A 128 7.88 -1.06 12.65
CA ARG A 128 8.48 -2.40 12.83
C ARG A 128 8.07 -3.37 11.74
N GLU A 129 6.79 -3.42 11.39
CA GLU A 129 6.30 -4.30 10.31
C GLU A 129 6.87 -3.92 8.96
N ILE A 130 7.03 -2.63 8.68
CA ILE A 130 7.67 -2.12 7.47
C ILE A 130 9.14 -2.56 7.43
N VAL A 131 9.89 -2.36 8.51
CA VAL A 131 11.30 -2.79 8.61
C VAL A 131 11.44 -4.30 8.42
N GLU A 132 10.58 -5.11 9.04
CA GLU A 132 10.59 -6.56 8.88
C GLU A 132 10.31 -6.99 7.44
N ALA A 133 9.36 -6.35 6.75
CA ALA A 133 9.09 -6.63 5.35
C ALA A 133 10.31 -6.30 4.45
N LEU A 134 10.97 -5.17 4.70
CA LEU A 134 12.17 -4.76 3.95
C LEU A 134 13.37 -5.65 4.28
N LEU A 135 13.54 -6.09 5.53
CA LEU A 135 14.55 -7.07 5.91
C LEU A 135 14.31 -8.40 5.19
N GLN A 136 13.07 -8.90 5.20
CA GLN A 136 12.69 -10.13 4.52
C GLN A 136 12.96 -10.06 3.02
N SER A 137 12.81 -8.87 2.40
CA SER A 137 13.11 -8.66 0.98
C SER A 137 14.56 -9.00 0.62
N ALA A 138 15.52 -8.85 1.55
CA ALA A 138 16.93 -9.13 1.31
C ALA A 138 17.18 -10.60 0.91
N VAL A 139 16.33 -11.53 1.37
CA VAL A 139 16.39 -12.95 1.01
C VAL A 139 16.06 -13.19 -0.46
N TYR A 140 15.19 -12.36 -1.04
CA TYR A 140 14.68 -12.54 -2.41
C TYR A 140 15.39 -11.67 -3.44
N CYS A 141 15.68 -10.41 -3.10
CA CYS A 141 16.25 -9.42 -4.03
C CYS A 141 17.65 -8.93 -3.62
N GLY A 142 18.24 -9.49 -2.57
CA GLY A 142 19.60 -9.18 -2.11
C GLY A 142 19.70 -7.94 -1.23
N PHE A 143 20.81 -7.86 -0.47
CA PHE A 143 21.08 -6.77 0.48
C PHE A 143 21.10 -5.36 -0.13
N PRO A 144 21.66 -5.10 -1.33
CA PRO A 144 21.70 -3.74 -1.87
C PRO A 144 20.32 -3.10 -2.02
N ARG A 145 19.34 -3.86 -2.53
CA ARG A 145 17.96 -3.38 -2.71
C ARG A 145 17.25 -3.19 -1.38
N ALA A 146 17.41 -4.13 -0.45
CA ALA A 146 16.86 -4.02 0.89
C ALA A 146 17.43 -2.82 1.67
N LEU A 147 18.73 -2.54 1.53
CA LEU A 147 19.41 -1.40 2.15
C LEU A 147 18.87 -0.08 1.61
N ASN A 148 18.74 0.07 0.28
CA ASN A 148 18.17 1.27 -0.32
C ASN A 148 16.74 1.52 0.16
N ALA A 149 15.90 0.48 0.16
CA ALA A 149 14.52 0.61 0.65
C ALA A 149 14.46 0.95 2.15
N THR A 150 15.32 0.35 2.97
CA THR A 150 15.41 0.66 4.40
C THR A 150 15.89 2.10 4.65
N ALA A 151 16.78 2.63 3.81
CA ALA A 151 17.21 4.02 3.89
C ALA A 151 16.05 4.99 3.61
N VAL A 152 15.24 4.73 2.58
CA VAL A 152 14.03 5.51 2.31
C VAL A 152 13.04 5.43 3.49
N ALA A 153 12.81 4.24 4.05
CA ALA A 153 11.95 4.10 5.21
C ALA A 153 12.45 4.91 6.41
N LYS A 154 13.76 4.91 6.68
CA LYS A 154 14.38 5.72 7.73
C LYS A 154 14.12 7.22 7.52
N GLU A 155 14.21 7.73 6.29
CA GLU A 155 13.92 9.13 6.00
C GLU A 155 12.47 9.48 6.32
N VAL A 156 11.52 8.64 5.88
CA VAL A 156 10.09 8.82 6.17
C VAL A 156 9.82 8.78 7.67
N PHE A 157 10.39 7.81 8.38
CA PHE A 157 10.25 7.70 9.84
C PHE A 157 10.86 8.91 10.56
N GLY A 158 11.99 9.42 10.08
CA GLY A 158 12.60 10.65 10.59
C GLY A 158 11.67 11.86 10.43
N ARG A 159 11.08 12.05 9.24
CA ARG A 159 10.11 13.13 8.99
C ARG A 159 8.84 13.01 9.85
N ARG A 160 8.47 11.80 10.26
CA ARG A 160 7.30 11.52 11.10
C ARG A 160 7.61 11.37 12.61
N GLY A 161 8.87 11.54 13.03
CA GLY A 161 9.26 11.40 14.44
C GLY A 161 9.13 9.99 15.01
N LEU A 162 9.28 8.96 14.18
CA LEU A 162 9.06 7.54 14.52
C LEU A 162 10.37 6.76 14.77
N LEU A 163 11.48 7.47 15.00
CA LEU A 163 12.78 6.88 15.29
C LEU A 163 13.15 7.07 16.78
N PRO A 164 13.81 6.08 17.43
CA PRO A 164 14.17 4.77 16.89
C PRO A 164 12.95 3.86 16.71
N VAL A 165 13.05 2.90 15.78
CA VAL A 165 12.04 1.83 15.65
C VAL A 165 12.28 0.84 16.79
N GLU A 166 11.39 0.84 17.77
CA GLU A 166 11.29 -0.20 18.80
C GLU A 166 10.74 -1.49 18.23
#